data_AF-A0A966CAB4-F1
#
_entry.id   AF-A0A966CAB4-F1
#
_cell.length_a   1.000
_cell.length_b   1.000
_cell.length_c   1.000
_cell.angle_alpha   90.00
_cell.angle_beta   90.00
_cell.angle_gamma   90.00
#
_symmetry.space_group_name_H-M   'P 1'
#
loop_
_entity.id
_entity.type
_entity.pdbx_description
1 polymer ?
#
loop_
_entity_poly.entity_id
_entity_poly.type
_entity_poly.pdbx_seq_one_letter_code
_entity_poly.pdbx_strand_id
1 'polypeptide(L)'
;MKYAECGYEVKYQENQSIIELEKRKCGRFIIATNVMDEGELSAEEMLKQYKNQQSCERGFRFLKDPFLLIKSVYVKSPKRVEVMGILMGLCLLVYNIGQRMIRQELNKRGEKIRNQVRK
;
A
#
# COMPACT_ATOMS: atom_id res chain seq x y z
N MET A 1 8.80 -43.80 14.68
CA MET A 1 8.16 -43.04 15.79
C MET A 1 6.96 -42.32 15.22
N LYS A 2 5.74 -42.69 15.62
CA LYS A 2 4.50 -41.97 15.25
C LYS A 2 4.22 -40.95 16.34
N TYR A 3 4.21 -39.66 16.00
CA TYR A 3 3.75 -38.63 16.92
C TYR A 3 2.23 -38.76 17.09
N ALA A 4 1.75 -38.71 18.33
CA ALA A 4 0.32 -38.67 18.62
C ALA A 4 -0.18 -37.23 18.39
N GLU A 5 -1.06 -37.03 17.42
CA GLU A 5 -1.78 -35.77 17.24
C GLU A 5 -2.89 -35.70 18.30
N CYS A 6 -2.70 -34.85 19.31
CA CYS A 6 -3.75 -34.52 20.27
C CYS A 6 -4.58 -33.37 19.69
N GLY A 7 -5.74 -33.70 19.13
CA GLY A 7 -6.72 -32.71 18.66
C GLY A 7 -7.52 -32.14 19.83
N TYR A 8 -7.63 -30.81 19.90
CA TYR A 8 -8.53 -30.11 20.81
C TYR A 8 -9.80 -29.68 20.08
N GLU A 9 -10.95 -29.88 20.70
CA GLU A 9 -12.23 -29.40 20.20
C GLU A 9 -12.59 -28.10 20.95
N VAL A 10 -12.52 -26.97 20.25
CA VAL A 10 -12.84 -25.65 20.82
C VAL A 10 -14.26 -25.28 20.43
N LYS A 11 -15.12 -25.08 21.43
CA LYS A 11 -16.44 -24.47 21.25
C LYS A 11 -16.33 -22.99 21.61
N TYR A 12 -16.78 -22.11 20.72
CA TYR A 12 -16.86 -20.67 20.97
C TYR A 12 -18.31 -20.19 20.86
N GLN A 13 -18.61 -19.12 21.57
CA GLN A 13 -19.89 -18.42 21.49
C GLN A 13 -19.62 -16.93 21.30
N GLU A 14 -20.21 -16.35 20.26
CA GLU A 14 -20.04 -14.94 19.96
C GLU A 14 -20.75 -14.07 21.00
N ASN A 15 -20.01 -13.13 21.60
CA ASN A 15 -20.61 -12.12 22.47
C ASN A 15 -21.01 -10.90 21.63
N GLN A 16 -22.28 -10.87 21.22
CA GLN A 16 -22.81 -9.80 20.35
C GLN A 16 -22.62 -8.39 20.93
N SER A 17 -22.71 -8.23 22.26
CA SER A 17 -22.55 -6.91 22.90
C SER A 17 -21.13 -6.34 22.73
N ILE A 18 -20.12 -7.19 22.86
CA ILE A 18 -18.70 -6.82 22.66
C ILE A 18 -18.43 -6.58 21.19
N ILE A 19 -18.99 -7.43 20.31
CA ILE A 19 -18.86 -7.28 18.85
C ILE A 19 -19.44 -5.95 18.39
N GLU A 20 -20.61 -5.55 18.88
CA GLU A 20 -21.22 -4.26 18.55
C GLU A 20 -20.41 -3.07 19.07
N LEU A 21 -19.90 -3.16 20.30
CA LEU A 21 -19.07 -2.13 20.89
C LEU A 21 -17.77 -1.91 20.12
N GLU A 22 -17.13 -3.00 19.68
CA GLU A 22 -15.93 -2.94 18.84
C GLU A 22 -16.26 -2.46 17.42
N LYS A 23 -17.37 -2.90 16.82
CA LYS A 23 -17.84 -2.39 15.52
C LYS A 23 -18.05 -0.87 15.52
N ARG A 24 -18.55 -0.28 16.62
CA ARG A 24 -18.71 1.18 16.74
C ARG A 24 -17.38 1.94 16.73
N LYS A 25 -16.31 1.30 17.18
CA LYS A 25 -14.94 1.86 17.16
C LYS A 25 -14.25 1.59 15.82
N CYS A 26 -14.52 0.45 15.20
CA CYS A 26 -13.98 0.07 13.89
C CYS A 26 -14.32 1.13 12.83
N GLY A 27 -13.30 1.58 12.09
CA GLY A 27 -13.46 2.51 10.98
C GLY A 27 -13.37 4.00 11.35
N ARG A 28 -13.23 4.34 12.63
CA ARG A 28 -12.89 5.71 13.05
C ARG A 28 -11.38 5.87 13.11
N PHE A 29 -10.87 6.97 12.56
CA PHE A 29 -9.46 7.33 12.63
C PHE A 29 -9.33 8.84 12.79
N ILE A 30 -8.29 9.26 13.50
CA ILE A 30 -8.00 10.67 13.77
C ILE A 30 -6.99 11.13 12.72
N ILE A 31 -7.29 12.25 12.06
CA ILE A 31 -6.34 12.96 11.22
C ILE A 31 -5.99 14.24 11.96
N ALA A 32 -4.70 14.50 12.16
CA ALA A 32 -4.19 15.70 12.78
C ALA A 32 -3.35 16.48 11.76
N THR A 33 -3.50 17.79 11.76
CA THR A 33 -2.74 18.71 10.90
C THR A 33 -2.18 19.85 11.75
N ASN A 34 -1.06 20.43 11.32
CA ASN A 34 -0.49 21.65 11.88
C ASN A 34 -1.06 22.92 11.22
N VAL A 35 -1.91 22.77 10.20
CA VAL A 35 -2.64 23.88 9.57
C VAL A 35 -3.78 24.30 10.49
N MET A 36 -3.73 25.55 10.96
CA MET A 36 -4.69 26.10 11.92
C MET A 36 -5.85 26.84 11.25
N ASP A 37 -5.69 27.23 9.99
CA ASP A 37 -6.72 27.95 9.22
C ASP A 37 -7.61 26.95 8.45
N GLU A 38 -8.89 26.94 8.78
CA GLU A 38 -9.91 26.11 8.12
C GLU A 38 -10.17 26.53 6.66
N GLY A 39 -9.85 27.78 6.30
CA GLY A 39 -9.93 28.27 4.92
C GLY A 39 -8.77 27.78 4.04
N GLU A 40 -7.64 27.39 4.64
CA GLU A 40 -6.46 26.88 3.92
C GLU A 40 -6.56 25.37 3.65
N LEU A 41 -7.14 24.61 4.58
CA LEU A 41 -7.31 23.17 4.44
C LEU A 41 -8.67 22.71 4.97
N SER A 42 -9.61 22.47 4.05
CA SER A 42 -10.90 21.92 4.42
C SER A 42 -10.79 20.47 4.92
N ALA A 43 -11.76 20.04 5.73
CA ALA A 43 -11.83 18.65 6.21
C ALA A 43 -11.91 17.62 5.07
N GLU A 44 -12.58 17.96 3.96
CA GLU A 44 -12.68 17.09 2.78
C GLU A 44 -11.32 16.93 2.09
N GLU A 45 -10.60 18.04 1.90
CA GLU A 45 -9.25 18.01 1.32
C GLU A 45 -8.28 17.25 2.22
N MET A 46 -8.35 17.45 3.55
CA MET A 46 -7.56 16.72 4.51
C MET A 46 -7.78 15.20 4.39
N LEU A 47 -9.04 14.76 4.32
CA LEU A 47 -9.37 13.35 4.12
C LEU A 47 -8.86 12.82 2.78
N LYS A 48 -9.01 13.59 1.71
CA LYS A 48 -8.55 13.22 0.36
C LYS A 48 -7.03 13.07 0.30
N GLN A 49 -6.29 14.01 0.90
CA GLN A 49 -4.82 13.95 0.98
C GLN A 49 -4.37 12.73 1.78
N TYR A 50 -4.98 12.49 2.94
CA TYR A 50 -4.69 11.31 3.75
C TYR A 50 -4.93 10.00 2.97
N LYS A 51 -6.08 9.86 2.29
CA LYS A 51 -6.39 8.67 1.49
C LYS A 51 -5.46 8.49 0.28
N ASN A 52 -4.95 9.58 -0.30
CA ASN A 52 -4.01 9.52 -1.41
C ASN A 52 -2.63 8.96 -1.03
N GLN A 53 -2.27 8.88 0.27
CA GLN A 53 -1.03 8.23 0.72
C GLN A 53 -0.91 6.76 0.26
N GLN A 54 -2.02 6.08 -0.03
CA GLN A 54 -2.02 4.75 -0.61
C GLN A 54 -1.27 4.65 -1.95
N SER A 55 -1.02 5.77 -2.65
CA SER A 55 -0.17 5.73 -3.85
C SER A 55 1.26 5.31 -3.53
N CYS A 56 1.78 5.70 -2.37
CA CYS A 56 3.12 5.32 -1.92
C CYS A 56 3.21 3.81 -1.72
N GLU A 57 2.21 3.21 -1.07
CA GLU A 57 2.13 1.74 -0.87
C GLU A 57 2.12 0.98 -2.20
N ARG A 58 1.37 1.49 -3.20
CA ARG A 58 1.39 0.92 -4.55
C ARG A 58 2.78 1.02 -5.21
N GLY A 59 3.52 2.11 -4.96
CA GLY A 59 4.90 2.25 -5.40
C GLY A 59 5.85 1.23 -4.74
N PHE A 60 5.68 0.95 -3.45
CA PHE A 60 6.48 -0.10 -2.77
C PHE A 60 6.17 -1.51 -3.27
N ARG A 61 4.96 -1.76 -3.78
CA ARG A 61 4.64 -3.03 -4.44
C ARG A 61 5.52 -3.27 -5.67
N PHE A 62 5.80 -2.23 -6.45
CA PHE A 62 6.72 -2.31 -7.59
C PHE A 62 8.11 -2.75 -7.14
N LEU A 63 8.65 -2.18 -6.06
CA LEU A 63 9.98 -2.56 -5.54
C LEU A 63 10.08 -4.03 -5.09
N LYS A 64 8.94 -4.64 -4.75
CA LYS A 64 8.84 -6.06 -4.36
C LYS A 64 8.51 -6.98 -5.54
N ASP A 65 8.31 -6.41 -6.73
CA ASP A 65 7.90 -7.16 -7.91
C ASP A 65 9.01 -8.13 -8.35
N PRO A 66 8.71 -9.43 -8.53
CA PRO A 66 9.68 -10.43 -8.99
C PRO A 66 10.34 -10.10 -10.34
N PHE A 67 9.70 -9.29 -11.18
CA PHE A 67 10.25 -8.86 -12.48
C PHE A 67 11.35 -7.82 -12.34
N LEU A 68 11.43 -7.12 -11.20
CA LEU A 68 12.66 -6.44 -10.85
C LEU A 68 13.66 -7.52 -10.47
N LEU A 69 14.68 -7.69 -11.31
CA LEU A 69 15.79 -8.65 -11.24
C LEU A 69 16.55 -8.69 -9.89
N ILE A 70 16.12 -7.93 -8.89
CA ILE A 70 16.64 -7.83 -7.54
C ILE A 70 16.60 -9.18 -6.82
N LYS A 71 15.63 -10.05 -7.12
CA LYS A 71 15.60 -11.42 -6.56
C LYS A 71 16.81 -12.27 -6.95
N SER A 72 17.45 -12.01 -8.09
CA SER A 72 18.63 -12.76 -8.54
C SER A 72 19.96 -12.10 -8.14
N VAL A 73 19.92 -10.88 -7.58
CA VAL A 73 21.13 -10.17 -7.16
C VAL A 73 21.46 -10.49 -5.71
N TYR A 74 22.41 -11.42 -5.51
CA TYR A 74 22.93 -11.72 -4.19
C TYR A 74 23.97 -10.68 -3.75
N VAL A 75 23.62 -9.89 -2.73
CA VAL A 75 24.48 -8.81 -2.22
C VAL A 75 25.19 -9.27 -0.95
N LYS A 76 26.52 -9.42 -1.01
CA LYS A 76 27.35 -9.96 0.11
C LYS A 76 27.76 -8.93 1.17
N SER A 77 27.63 -7.62 0.92
CA SER A 77 28.11 -6.59 1.85
C SER A 77 27.05 -5.51 2.11
N PRO A 78 27.01 -4.95 3.34
CA PRO A 78 25.99 -3.97 3.73
C PRO A 78 26.03 -2.71 2.85
N LYS A 79 27.23 -2.23 2.50
CA LYS A 79 27.42 -1.08 1.60
C LYS A 79 26.76 -1.27 0.24
N ARG A 80 26.77 -2.49 -0.31
CA ARG A 80 26.11 -2.76 -1.60
C ARG A 80 24.59 -2.84 -1.46
N VAL A 81 24.07 -3.21 -0.28
CA VAL A 81 22.63 -3.21 0.00
C VAL A 81 22.11 -1.77 0.01
N GLU A 82 22.85 -0.84 0.64
CA GLU A 82 22.51 0.59 0.65
C GLU A 82 22.46 1.18 -0.76
N VAL A 83 23.50 0.94 -1.56
CA VAL A 83 23.55 1.39 -2.97
C VAL A 83 22.41 0.80 -3.77
N MET A 84 22.08 -0.48 -3.57
CA MET A 84 20.94 -1.11 -4.24
C MET A 84 19.62 -0.45 -3.84
N GLY A 85 19.43 -0.10 -2.56
CA GLY A 85 18.23 0.62 -2.09
C GLY A 85 18.06 1.97 -2.78
N ILE A 86 19.15 2.73 -2.96
CA ILE A 86 19.12 4.01 -3.67
C ILE A 86 18.78 3.79 -5.16
N LEU A 87 19.42 2.82 -5.81
CA LEU A 87 19.16 2.51 -7.22
C LEU A 87 17.71 2.08 -7.44
N MET A 88 17.18 1.23 -6.56
CA MET A 88 15.78 0.81 -6.55
C MET A 88 14.84 2.01 -6.42
N GLY A 89 15.15 2.96 -5.52
CA GLY A 89 14.40 4.21 -5.37
C GLY A 89 14.40 5.04 -6.66
N LEU A 90 15.56 5.17 -7.33
CA LEU A 90 15.68 5.86 -8.61
C LEU A 90 14.88 5.18 -9.72
N CYS A 91 14.93 3.84 -9.81
CA CYS A 91 14.12 3.08 -10.77
C CYS A 91 12.62 3.32 -10.54
N LEU A 92 12.18 3.33 -9.27
CA LEU A 92 10.79 3.62 -8.92
C LEU A 92 10.38 5.04 -9.32
N LEU A 93 11.27 6.03 -9.16
CA LEU A 93 11.02 7.41 -9.59
C LEU A 93 10.80 7.48 -11.12
N VAL A 94 11.71 6.89 -11.90
CA VAL A 94 11.59 6.86 -13.38
C VAL A 94 10.32 6.15 -13.81
N TYR A 95 9.99 5.01 -13.19
CA TYR A 95 8.76 4.28 -13.44
C TYR A 95 7.51 5.13 -13.18
N ASN A 96 7.45 5.83 -12.04
CA ASN A 96 6.32 6.69 -11.69
C ASN A 96 6.14 7.85 -12.68
N ILE A 97 7.24 8.45 -13.15
CA ILE A 97 7.21 9.50 -14.17
C ILE A 97 6.65 8.94 -15.48
N GLY A 98 7.17 7.80 -15.95
CA GLY A 98 6.67 7.15 -17.17
C GLY A 98 5.18 6.82 -17.08
N GLN A 99 4.74 6.26 -15.96
CA GLN A 99 3.33 5.95 -15.74
C GLN A 99 2.45 7.22 -15.73
N ARG A 100 2.94 8.33 -15.15
CA ARG A 100 2.25 9.62 -15.17
C ARG A 100 2.12 10.15 -16.60
N MET A 101 3.19 10.11 -17.39
CA MET A 101 3.19 10.56 -18.78
C MET A 101 2.18 9.76 -19.62
N ILE A 102 2.21 8.43 -19.51
CA ILE A 102 1.25 7.56 -20.24
C ILE A 102 -0.19 7.90 -19.85
N ARG A 103 -0.50 8.07 -18.57
CA ARG A 103 -1.85 8.45 -18.11
C ARG A 103 -2.29 9.81 -18.62
N GLN A 104 -1.38 10.79 -18.65
CA GLN A 104 -1.67 12.11 -19.20
C GLN A 104 -1.99 12.05 -20.69
N GLU A 105 -1.20 11.30 -21.47
CA GLU A 105 -1.42 11.15 -22.91
C GLU A 105 -2.71 10.39 -23.22
N LEU A 106 -3.02 9.32 -22.49
CA LEU A 106 -4.30 8.61 -22.61
C LEU A 106 -5.50 9.53 -22.34
N ASN A 107 -5.42 10.34 -21.28
CA ASN A 107 -6.48 11.30 -20.96
C ASN A 107 -6.66 12.35 -22.08
N LYS A 108 -5.57 12.87 -22.66
CA LYS A 108 -5.64 13.82 -23.78
C LYS A 108 -6.29 13.21 -25.01
N ARG A 109 -6.03 11.93 -25.30
CA ARG A 109 -6.58 11.20 -26.44
C ARG A 109 -7.98 10.63 -26.20
N GLY A 110 -8.48 10.69 -24.95
CA GLY A 110 -9.73 10.04 -24.56
C GLY A 110 -9.65 8.50 -24.58
N GLU A 111 -8.44 7.94 -24.60
CA GLU A 111 -8.20 6.51 -24.69
C GLU A 111 -8.08 5.87 -23.30
N LYS A 112 -8.45 4.61 -23.18
CA LYS A 112 -8.37 3.85 -21.93
C LYS A 112 -7.73 2.49 -22.18
N ILE A 113 -6.86 2.07 -21.26
CA ILE A 113 -6.32 0.71 -21.25
C ILE A 113 -7.33 -0.21 -20.57
N ARG A 114 -7.57 -1.39 -21.16
CA ARG A 114 -8.42 -2.43 -20.55
C ARG A 114 -7.82 -2.88 -19.22
N ASN A 115 -8.67 -3.10 -18.23
CA ASN A 115 -8.25 -3.66 -16.95
C ASN A 115 -7.58 -5.03 -17.21
N GLN A 116 -6.33 -5.16 -16.79
CA GLN A 116 -5.54 -6.39 -16.98
C GLN A 116 -5.83 -7.45 -15.91
N VAL A 117 -6.59 -7.08 -14.88
CA VAL A 117 -7.13 -8.04 -13.91
C VAL A 117 -8.35 -8.71 -14.55
N ARG A 118 -8.26 -10.00 -14.87
CA ARG A 118 -9.41 -10.83 -15.25
C ARG A 118 -10.30 -11.10 -14.03
N LYS A 119 -10.92 -10.05 -13.49
CA LYS A 119 -12.01 -10.12 -12.52
C LYS A 119 -13.15 -9.26 -13.01
#